data_AF-M0DRT3-F1
#
_entry.id   AF-M0DRT3-F1
#
_cell.length_a   1.000
_cell.length_b   1.000
_cell.length_c   1.000
_cell.angle_alpha   90.00
_cell.angle_beta   90.00
_cell.angle_gamma   90.00
#
_symmetry.space_group_name_H-M   'P 1'
#
loop_
_entity.id
_entity.type
_entity.pdbx_description
1 polymer ?
#
loop_
_entity_poly.entity_id
_entity_poly.type
_entity_poly.pdbx_seq_one_letter_code
_entity_poly.pdbx_strand_id
1 'polypeptide(L)'
;EGDGDGTAAALRAVAFAPTGRFRDRIRALRPGDRVTLCGEHEVRADADGPASTLKLEKFAVRDLVRTEPAVPTCPECGRSMSSTGRDQGYRCRDCGTSAAGKVDRPVDRDLDPGWYEVPPSARRHVAKPLVRGGFDAPTHPER
;
A
#
# COMPACT_ATOMS: atom_id res chain seq x y z
N GLU A 1 -29.15 -5.75 19.69
CA GLU A 1 -28.68 -5.25 18.39
C GLU A 1 -27.93 -3.95 18.64
N GLY A 2 -26.69 -3.86 18.17
CA GLY A 2 -25.85 -2.68 18.31
C GLY A 2 -25.10 -2.52 17.00
N ASP A 3 -25.64 -1.66 16.15
CA ASP A 3 -25.09 -1.29 14.85
C ASP A 3 -23.85 -0.43 15.10
N GLY A 4 -22.73 -1.10 15.35
CA GLY A 4 -21.42 -0.47 15.48
C GLY A 4 -20.97 -0.04 14.10
N ASP A 5 -21.11 1.26 13.81
CA ASP A 5 -20.56 1.95 12.66
C ASP A 5 -19.17 1.38 12.31
N GLY A 6 -19.15 0.56 11.25
CA GLY A 6 -18.04 -0.29 10.83
C GLY A 6 -16.89 0.48 10.19
N THR A 7 -16.53 1.63 10.76
CA THR A 7 -15.25 2.27 10.45
C THR A 7 -14.16 1.40 11.05
N ALA A 8 -13.55 0.56 10.21
CA ALA A 8 -12.40 -0.25 10.63
C ALA A 8 -11.42 0.62 11.42
N ALA A 9 -11.09 0.21 12.65
CA ALA A 9 -10.26 1.00 13.54
C ALA A 9 -8.95 1.39 12.84
N ALA A 10 -8.77 2.69 12.60
CA ALA A 10 -7.59 3.21 11.93
C ALA A 10 -6.40 3.16 12.88
N LEU A 11 -5.35 2.42 12.51
CA LEU A 11 -4.11 2.34 13.26
C LEU A 11 -3.04 3.20 12.58
N ARG A 12 -2.45 4.15 13.32
CA ARG A 12 -1.27 4.88 12.83
C ARG A 12 -0.06 3.94 12.90
N ALA A 13 0.62 3.74 11.78
CA ALA A 13 1.90 3.02 11.72
C ALA A 13 3.02 3.96 11.27
N VAL A 14 4.21 3.84 11.87
CA VAL A 14 5.34 4.75 11.64
C VAL A 14 6.64 3.98 11.48
N ALA A 15 7.40 4.30 10.42
CA ALA A 15 8.79 3.91 10.25
C ALA A 15 9.71 5.12 10.50
N PHE A 16 10.45 5.11 11.61
CA PHE A 16 11.26 6.25 12.04
C PHE A 16 12.56 6.40 11.25
N ALA A 17 13.18 7.58 11.30
CA ALA A 17 14.45 7.88 10.61
C ALA A 17 15.60 6.86 10.84
N PRO A 18 15.76 6.23 12.02
CA PRO A 18 16.78 5.21 12.22
C PRO A 18 16.57 3.93 11.38
N THR A 19 15.36 3.66 10.87
CA THR A 19 15.06 2.43 10.10
C THR A 19 15.65 2.40 8.69
N GLY A 20 16.34 3.46 8.26
CA GLY A 20 17.07 3.50 6.98
C GLY A 20 16.21 3.15 5.75
N ARG A 21 16.73 2.27 4.89
CA ARG A 21 16.12 1.80 3.63
C ARG A 21 14.77 1.10 3.80
N PHE A 22 14.47 0.61 5.01
CA PHE A 22 13.15 0.08 5.32
C PHE A 22 12.03 1.09 5.00
N ARG A 23 12.29 2.40 5.17
CA ARG A 23 11.31 3.44 4.83
C ARG A 23 11.00 3.49 3.34
N ASP A 24 11.94 3.12 2.46
CA ASP A 24 11.72 3.16 1.02
C ASP A 24 10.69 2.11 0.62
N ARG A 25 10.76 0.92 1.23
CA ARG A 25 9.75 -0.14 1.08
C ARG A 25 8.38 0.27 1.62
N ILE A 26 8.33 0.97 2.76
CA ILE A 26 7.08 1.50 3.31
C ILE A 26 6.47 2.57 2.39
N ARG A 27 7.29 3.44 1.79
CA ARG A 27 6.82 4.46 0.83
C ARG A 27 6.34 3.87 -0.50
N ALA A 28 6.79 2.66 -0.85
CA ALA A 28 6.33 1.95 -2.03
C ALA A 28 4.95 1.31 -1.85
N LEU A 29 4.40 1.27 -0.64
CA LEU A 29 3.00 0.87 -0.38
C LEU A 29 2.02 1.91 -0.91
N ARG A 30 0.82 1.44 -1.27
CA ARG A 30 -0.29 2.25 -1.76
C ARG A 30 -1.59 1.90 -1.03
N PRO A 31 -2.57 2.83 -1.01
CA PRO A 31 -3.92 2.49 -0.53
C PRO A 31 -4.47 1.27 -1.26
N GLY A 32 -5.07 0.34 -0.50
CA GLY A 32 -5.59 -0.93 -0.99
C GLY A 32 -4.60 -2.10 -0.93
N ASP A 33 -3.29 -1.85 -0.75
CA ASP A 33 -2.34 -2.93 -0.49
C ASP A 33 -2.68 -3.61 0.84
N ARG A 34 -2.65 -4.95 0.86
CA ARG A 34 -2.89 -5.74 2.07
C ARG A 34 -1.57 -6.12 2.70
N VAL A 35 -1.39 -5.75 3.96
CA VAL A 35 -0.14 -5.96 4.69
C VAL A 35 -0.37 -6.55 6.08
N THR A 36 0.63 -7.26 6.58
CA THR A 36 0.77 -7.57 8.00
C THR A 36 1.86 -6.68 8.57
N LEU A 37 1.61 -6.01 9.70
CA LEU A 37 2.57 -5.12 10.35
C LEU A 37 3.03 -5.72 11.68
N CYS A 38 4.30 -5.51 12.03
CA CYS A 38 4.85 -5.90 13.32
C CYS A 38 5.69 -4.76 13.91
N GLY A 39 5.52 -4.51 15.20
CA GLY A 39 6.22 -3.44 15.89
C GLY A 39 5.72 -3.22 17.32
N GLU A 40 6.30 -2.25 18.00
CA GLU A 40 5.83 -1.79 19.31
C GLU A 40 4.52 -1.01 19.14
N HIS A 41 3.46 -1.44 19.80
CA HIS A 41 2.18 -0.73 19.87
C HIS A 41 2.16 0.18 21.09
N GLU A 42 2.34 1.47 20.87
CA GLU A 42 2.28 2.49 21.92
C GLU A 42 0.86 3.07 21.98
N VAL A 43 0.21 2.97 23.14
CA VAL A 43 -1.14 3.52 23.39
C VAL A 43 -1.02 4.70 24.33
N ARG A 44 -1.69 5.81 24.02
CA ARG A 44 -1.74 7.02 24.85
C ARG A 44 -3.21 7.37 25.09
N ALA A 45 -3.61 7.43 26.36
CA ALA A 45 -5.00 7.69 26.75
C ALA A 45 -5.41 9.17 26.54
N ASP A 46 -4.48 10.10 26.74
CA ASP A 46 -4.79 11.54 26.86
C ASP A 46 -3.96 12.40 25.88
N ALA A 47 -4.04 12.13 24.59
CA ALA A 47 -3.28 12.87 23.57
C ALA A 47 -4.21 13.56 22.56
N ASP A 48 -3.87 14.80 22.16
CA ASP A 48 -4.46 15.54 21.03
C ASP A 48 -4.15 14.91 19.64
N GLY A 49 -3.74 13.64 19.61
CA GLY A 49 -3.36 12.88 18.43
C GLY A 49 -3.99 11.48 18.46
N PRO A 50 -3.60 10.56 17.56
CA PRO A 50 -4.18 9.23 17.57
C PRO A 50 -3.86 8.52 18.87
N ALA A 51 -4.88 7.83 19.36
CA ALA A 51 -4.84 7.06 20.60
C ALA A 51 -3.72 6.01 20.62
N SER A 52 -3.23 5.56 19.46
CA SER A 52 -2.08 4.67 19.40
C SER A 52 -1.22 4.80 18.14
N THR A 53 0.03 4.36 18.26
CA THR A 53 1.01 4.32 17.18
C THR A 53 1.74 2.98 17.18
N LEU A 54 1.79 2.32 16.02
CA LEU A 54 2.61 1.13 15.79
C LEU A 54 3.98 1.54 15.21
N LYS A 55 5.05 1.34 15.97
CA LYS A 55 6.43 1.62 15.56
C LYS A 55 6.98 0.42 14.80
N LEU A 56 7.08 0.53 13.48
CA LEU A 56 7.34 -0.59 12.59
C LEU A 56 8.75 -1.17 12.76
N GLU A 57 8.82 -2.50 12.84
CA GLU A 57 10.05 -3.30 12.86
C GLU A 57 10.11 -4.28 11.69
N LYS A 58 8.94 -4.80 11.28
CA LYS A 58 8.78 -5.66 10.10
C LYS A 58 7.40 -5.43 9.48
N PHE A 59 7.27 -5.76 8.21
CA PHE A 59 5.97 -5.94 7.59
C PHE A 59 6.02 -7.04 6.55
N ALA A 60 4.87 -7.66 6.27
CA ALA A 60 4.69 -8.52 5.12
C ALA A 60 3.72 -7.89 4.13
N VAL A 61 4.12 -7.87 2.87
CA VAL A 61 3.20 -7.66 1.75
C VAL A 61 2.43 -8.96 1.55
N ARG A 62 1.10 -8.90 1.67
CA ARG A 62 0.21 -10.03 1.42
C ARG A 62 -0.35 -9.95 0.00
N ASP A 63 -0.90 -8.79 -0.33
CA ASP A 63 -1.49 -8.52 -1.65
C ASP A 63 -1.16 -7.10 -2.07
N LEU A 64 -0.85 -6.90 -3.36
CA LEU A 64 -0.56 -5.59 -3.93
C LEU A 64 -1.63 -5.19 -4.92
N VAL A 65 -2.00 -3.91 -4.90
CA VAL A 65 -2.75 -3.29 -5.98
C VAL A 65 -1.81 -3.17 -7.18
N ARG A 66 -2.10 -3.98 -8.22
CA ARG A 66 -1.29 -4.06 -9.46
C ARG A 66 -1.91 -3.37 -10.66
N THR A 67 -3.12 -2.84 -10.52
CA THR A 67 -3.79 -2.06 -11.55
C THR A 67 -4.37 -0.80 -10.94
N GLU A 68 -4.49 0.26 -11.74
CA GLU A 68 -5.21 1.46 -11.36
C GLU A 68 -6.16 1.92 -12.49
N PRO A 69 -7.32 2.50 -12.16
CA PRO A 69 -8.23 3.01 -13.17
C PRO A 69 -7.63 4.17 -13.97
N ALA A 70 -7.45 3.98 -15.27
CA ALA A 70 -6.91 4.96 -16.20
C ALA A 70 -7.94 5.42 -17.23
N VAL A 71 -7.71 6.61 -17.80
CA VAL A 71 -8.50 7.10 -18.92
C VAL A 71 -8.23 6.22 -20.15
N PRO A 72 -9.27 5.75 -20.86
CA PRO A 72 -9.10 4.93 -22.06
C PRO A 72 -8.33 5.67 -23.14
N THR A 73 -7.58 4.89 -23.92
CA THR A 73 -6.91 5.38 -25.12
C THR A 73 -7.75 5.02 -26.35
N CYS A 74 -7.83 5.93 -27.32
CA CYS A 74 -8.51 5.67 -28.59
C CYS A 74 -7.82 4.51 -29.33
N PRO A 75 -8.54 3.44 -29.70
CA PRO A 75 -7.95 2.31 -30.40
C PRO A 75 -7.50 2.65 -31.83
N GLU A 76 -8.01 3.74 -32.40
CA GLU A 76 -7.68 4.15 -33.78
C GLU A 76 -6.49 5.11 -33.86
N CYS A 77 -6.42 6.12 -32.97
CA CYS A 77 -5.37 7.14 -33.05
C CYS A 77 -4.42 7.17 -31.84
N GLY A 78 -4.60 6.31 -30.85
CA GLY A 78 -3.69 6.21 -29.69
C GLY A 78 -3.73 7.39 -28.72
N ARG A 79 -4.64 8.36 -28.91
CA ARG A 79 -4.80 9.51 -28.00
C ARG A 79 -5.68 9.18 -26.80
N SER A 80 -5.38 9.76 -25.64
CA SER A 80 -6.23 9.67 -24.45
C SER A 80 -7.61 10.28 -24.73
N MET A 81 -8.67 9.56 -24.37
CA MET A 81 -10.05 10.01 -24.57
C MET A 81 -10.46 11.10 -23.57
N SER A 82 -11.49 11.88 -23.90
CA SER A 82 -12.09 12.86 -22.97
C SER A 82 -13.33 12.28 -22.31
N SER A 83 -13.57 12.60 -21.04
CA SER A 83 -14.86 12.29 -20.39
C SER A 83 -16.00 13.05 -21.07
N THR A 84 -17.15 12.40 -21.22
CA THR A 84 -18.38 12.97 -21.80
C THR A 84 -19.37 13.45 -20.72
N GLY A 85 -19.01 13.35 -19.44
CA GLY A 85 -19.87 13.67 -18.31
C GLY A 85 -19.85 12.57 -17.25
N ARG A 86 -20.41 12.88 -16.06
CA ARG A 86 -20.59 11.88 -15.00
C ARG A 86 -21.43 10.71 -15.54
N ASP A 87 -20.94 9.50 -15.36
CA ASP A 87 -21.57 8.24 -15.78
C ASP A 87 -21.90 8.13 -17.29
N GLN A 88 -21.28 8.97 -18.13
CA GLN A 88 -21.50 8.97 -19.58
C GLN A 88 -20.34 8.37 -20.39
N GLY A 89 -19.28 7.93 -19.70
CA GLY A 89 -18.10 7.32 -20.31
C GLY A 89 -17.09 8.33 -20.89
N TYR A 90 -16.42 7.92 -21.96
CA TYR A 90 -15.32 8.62 -22.60
C TYR A 90 -15.46 8.58 -24.12
N ARG A 91 -14.97 9.62 -24.81
CA ARG A 91 -14.98 9.73 -26.28
C ARG A 91 -13.68 10.33 -26.81
N CYS A 92 -13.19 9.80 -27.93
CA CYS A 92 -12.12 10.42 -28.71
C CYS A 92 -12.68 11.62 -29.49
N ARG A 93 -12.04 12.79 -29.35
CA ARG A 93 -12.50 14.02 -30.03
C ARG A 93 -12.32 13.97 -31.55
N ASP A 94 -11.30 13.26 -32.02
CA ASP A 94 -10.94 13.24 -33.43
C ASP A 94 -11.57 12.08 -34.20
N CYS A 95 -11.68 10.91 -33.57
CA CYS A 95 -12.17 9.68 -34.22
C CYS A 95 -13.63 9.35 -33.84
N GLY A 96 -14.20 9.98 -32.81
CA GLY A 96 -15.58 9.71 -32.37
C GLY A 96 -15.80 8.40 -31.61
N THR A 97 -14.82 7.49 -31.57
CA THR A 97 -14.85 6.25 -30.77
C THR A 97 -15.12 6.51 -29.29
N SER A 98 -15.82 5.59 -28.63
CA SER A 98 -16.25 5.73 -27.23
C SER A 98 -15.86 4.53 -26.37
N ALA A 99 -15.71 4.78 -25.07
CA ALA A 99 -15.52 3.76 -24.05
C ALA A 99 -16.47 4.02 -22.87
N ALA A 100 -17.02 2.95 -22.29
CA ALA A 100 -18.04 3.05 -21.24
C ALA A 100 -17.52 3.65 -19.92
N GLY A 101 -16.23 3.51 -19.64
CA GLY A 101 -15.63 3.96 -18.39
C GLY A 101 -14.10 3.92 -18.43
N LYS A 102 -13.48 4.07 -17.26
CA LYS A 102 -12.03 3.86 -17.11
C LYS A 102 -11.67 2.42 -17.39
N VAL A 103 -10.42 2.19 -17.77
CA VAL A 103 -9.84 0.86 -17.98
C VAL A 103 -8.77 0.60 -16.94
N ASP A 104 -8.57 -0.67 -16.60
CA ASP A 104 -7.49 -1.07 -15.70
C ASP A 104 -6.14 -0.95 -16.41
N ARG A 105 -5.25 -0.16 -15.82
CA ARG A 105 -3.88 -0.01 -16.30
C ARG A 105 -2.92 -0.68 -15.32
N PRO A 106 -2.04 -1.58 -15.78
CA PRO A 106 -0.99 -2.15 -14.93
C PRO A 106 -0.13 -1.06 -14.29
N VAL A 107 0.21 -1.25 -13.02
CA VAL A 107 1.14 -0.42 -12.28
C VAL A 107 2.38 -1.23 -12.00
N ASP A 108 3.54 -0.72 -12.40
CA ASP A 108 4.82 -1.31 -12.04
C ASP A 108 5.09 -1.09 -10.55
N ARG A 109 5.48 -2.16 -9.83
CA ARG A 109 5.63 -2.16 -8.37
C ARG A 109 7.04 -2.61 -8.00
N ASP A 110 7.75 -1.74 -7.28
CA ASP A 110 9.05 -2.04 -6.66
C ASP A 110 8.87 -2.71 -5.27
N LEU A 111 7.93 -3.66 -5.19
CA LEU A 111 7.64 -4.47 -4.01
C LEU A 111 7.15 -5.85 -4.46
N ASP A 112 7.70 -6.88 -3.85
CA ASP A 112 7.23 -8.25 -3.97
C ASP A 112 6.45 -8.70 -2.72
N PRO A 113 5.53 -9.68 -2.86
CA PRO A 113 4.95 -10.37 -1.70
C PRO A 113 6.03 -10.93 -0.77
N GLY A 114 5.74 -10.93 0.53
CA GLY A 114 6.65 -11.45 1.55
C GLY A 114 7.06 -10.44 2.61
N TRP A 115 7.90 -10.91 3.52
CA TRP A 115 8.37 -10.19 4.71
C TRP A 115 9.59 -9.32 4.43
N TYR A 116 9.56 -8.11 4.97
CA TYR A 116 10.65 -7.15 5.00
C TYR A 116 10.91 -6.73 6.45
N GLU A 117 12.17 -6.44 6.78
CA GLU A 117 12.56 -5.98 8.12
C GLU A 117 13.44 -4.74 8.09
N VAL A 118 13.51 -4.06 9.23
CA VAL A 118 14.49 -3.01 9.48
C VAL A 118 15.93 -3.53 9.40
N PRO A 119 16.92 -2.67 9.09
CA PRO A 119 18.33 -3.07 9.09
C PRO A 119 18.79 -3.57 10.46
N PRO A 120 19.86 -4.40 10.52
CA PRO A 120 20.41 -4.90 11.78
C PRO A 120 20.71 -3.79 12.80
N SER A 121 21.19 -2.62 12.35
CA SER A 121 21.50 -1.47 13.20
C SER A 121 20.27 -0.82 13.87
N ALA A 122 19.07 -1.07 13.35
CA ALA A 122 17.81 -0.56 13.90
C ALA A 122 16.95 -1.68 14.52
N ARG A 123 17.45 -2.91 14.57
CA ARG A 123 16.73 -4.05 15.10
C ARG A 123 16.68 -3.99 16.62
N ARG A 124 15.49 -4.18 17.19
CA ARG A 124 15.32 -4.29 18.64
C ARG A 124 15.71 -5.68 19.14
N HIS A 125 16.10 -5.76 20.42
CA HIS A 125 16.57 -7.00 21.06
C HIS A 125 15.62 -8.19 20.91
N VAL A 126 14.31 -7.97 21.05
CA VAL A 126 13.29 -9.04 20.98
C VAL A 126 12.84 -9.37 19.55
N ALA A 127 13.24 -8.58 18.56
CA ALA A 127 12.75 -8.71 17.20
C ALA A 127 13.48 -9.86 16.48
N LYS A 128 12.84 -11.03 16.35
CA LYS A 128 13.39 -12.20 15.63
C LYS A 128 13.80 -11.82 14.20
N PRO A 129 15.08 -11.94 13.79
CA PRO A 129 15.53 -11.65 12.44
C PRO A 129 14.88 -12.57 11.38
N LEU A 130 14.62 -12.04 10.17
CA LEU A 130 14.07 -12.83 9.05
C LEU A 130 14.94 -14.04 8.68
N VAL A 131 16.26 -13.89 8.75
CA VAL A 131 17.23 -14.97 8.46
C VAL A 131 17.10 -16.20 9.36
N ARG A 132 16.40 -16.10 10.50
CA ARG A 132 16.15 -17.23 11.41
C ARG A 132 14.95 -18.08 10.99
N GLY A 133 14.28 -17.76 9.88
CA GLY A 133 13.19 -18.56 9.31
C GLY A 133 11.93 -18.67 10.18
N GLY A 134 10.98 -19.49 9.74
CA GLY A 134 9.69 -19.69 10.41
C GLY A 134 8.67 -18.58 10.15
N PHE A 135 8.78 -17.92 8.99
CA PHE A 135 7.82 -16.94 8.51
C PHE A 135 6.91 -17.59 7.46
N ASP A 136 5.68 -17.12 7.37
CA ASP A 136 4.58 -17.69 6.56
C ASP A 136 4.59 -17.23 5.08
N ALA A 137 5.66 -16.59 4.63
CA ALA A 137 5.82 -16.05 3.28
C ALA A 137 7.32 -15.90 2.94
N PRO A 138 7.69 -15.66 1.68
CA PRO A 138 9.07 -15.33 1.30
C PRO A 138 9.63 -14.20 2.16
N THR A 139 10.94 -14.23 2.41
CA THR A 139 11.60 -13.24 3.25
C THR A 139 12.65 -12.46 2.48
N HIS A 140 12.67 -11.15 2.67
CA HIS A 140 13.60 -10.21 2.07
C HIS A 140 14.47 -9.61 3.20
N PRO A 141 15.44 -10.38 3.73
CA PRO A 141 16.27 -9.92 4.84
C PRO A 141 17.09 -8.70 4.43
N GLU A 142 17.14 -7.71 5.31
CA GLU A 142 18.05 -6.57 5.13
C GLU A 142 19.48 -7.03 5.39
N ARG A 143 20.41 -6.59 4.53
CA ARG A 143 21.83 -6.91 4.63
C ARG A 143 22.55 -5.84 5.45
#